data_AF-A0A2H5ZJH5-F1
#
_entry.id   AF-A0A2H5ZJH5-F1
#
_cell.length_a   1.000
_cell.length_b   1.000
_cell.length_c   1.000
_cell.angle_alpha   90.00
_cell.angle_beta   90.00
_cell.angle_gamma   90.00
#
_symmetry.space_group_name_H-M   'P 1'
#
loop_
_entity.id
_entity.type
_entity.pdbx_description
1 polymer ?
#
loop_
_entity_poly.entity_id
_entity_poly.type
_entity_poly.pdbx_seq_one_letter_code
_entity_poly.pdbx_strand_id
1 'polypeptide(L)'
;MSGRDARAPGGAGIPGSVCTRSRERVRGTAEGTSVAFWNRDNDEAKVQQGVSSRAEPAPARAPEMPATPVGHQPAVRQLLGRETTVTGKLSFNAPTRIDGVLNGEVRASDLLVIGEEGKVDGAVRARQLLVLGEVRGEVLVEGRAEIGASGRLFGSIQSKDLVVQAGAVLEGDCKIGGPA
;
A
#
# COMPACT_ATOMS: atom_id res chain seq x y z
N MET A 1 23.93 -57.61 -13.76
CA MET A 1 23.70 -56.88 -15.01
C MET A 1 22.84 -55.65 -14.70
N SER A 2 23.32 -54.69 -13.91
CA SER A 2 24.24 -53.59 -14.26
C SER A 2 23.76 -52.78 -15.48
N GLY A 3 23.01 -51.72 -15.21
CA GLY A 3 22.65 -50.67 -16.15
C GLY A 3 22.49 -49.34 -15.40
N ARG A 4 23.54 -48.93 -14.69
CA ARG A 4 23.78 -47.52 -14.36
C ARG A 4 24.67 -47.01 -15.48
N ASP A 5 24.24 -45.96 -16.17
CA ASP A 5 25.02 -45.00 -16.98
C ASP A 5 23.95 -44.21 -17.79
N ALA A 6 23.93 -42.89 -17.92
CA ALA A 6 25.03 -41.95 -17.91
C ALA A 6 24.63 -40.60 -17.28
N ARG A 7 25.55 -40.12 -16.46
CA ARG A 7 25.67 -38.76 -15.95
C ARG A 7 26.04 -37.83 -17.12
N ALA A 8 25.32 -36.73 -17.27
CA ALA A 8 25.72 -35.61 -18.11
C ALA A 8 26.79 -34.75 -17.41
N PRO A 9 27.88 -34.37 -18.09
CA PRO A 9 28.61 -33.16 -17.75
C PRO A 9 28.78 -32.26 -18.97
N GLY A 10 28.56 -30.95 -18.81
CA GLY A 10 28.78 -30.01 -19.90
C GLY A 10 28.34 -28.60 -19.60
N GLY A 11 28.80 -28.04 -18.48
CA GLY A 11 28.78 -26.59 -18.28
C GLY A 11 29.90 -25.93 -19.08
N ALA A 12 29.52 -25.01 -19.96
CA ALA A 12 30.38 -24.02 -20.63
C ALA A 12 29.40 -23.02 -21.27
N GLY A 13 29.51 -21.71 -21.17
CA GLY A 13 30.39 -20.80 -20.47
C GLY A 13 29.73 -19.44 -20.66
N ILE A 14 29.73 -18.60 -19.64
CA ILE A 14 29.22 -17.23 -19.72
C ILE A 14 30.42 -16.33 -20.06
N PRO A 15 30.56 -15.81 -21.29
CA PRO A 15 31.54 -14.79 -21.56
C PRO A 15 31.02 -13.46 -20.99
N GLY A 16 31.83 -12.89 -20.09
CA GLY A 16 31.62 -11.55 -19.56
C GLY A 16 31.60 -10.49 -20.66
N SER A 17 30.70 -9.53 -20.51
CA SER A 17 30.75 -8.23 -21.16
C SER A 17 30.68 -7.19 -20.04
N VAL A 18 31.84 -6.79 -19.54
CA VAL A 18 32.45 -5.49 -19.88
C VAL A 18 31.61 -4.34 -19.34
N CYS A 19 31.85 -4.03 -18.06
CA CYS A 19 31.47 -2.79 -17.41
C CYS A 19 32.33 -1.66 -18.01
N THR A 20 31.88 -1.07 -19.11
CA THR A 20 32.53 0.07 -19.77
C THR A 20 31.95 1.37 -19.24
N ARG A 21 32.67 1.94 -18.27
CA ARG A 21 33.12 3.34 -18.26
C ARG A 21 32.22 4.32 -19.03
N SER A 22 31.34 5.03 -18.32
CA SER A 22 30.99 6.39 -18.70
C SER A 22 31.15 7.34 -17.51
N ARG A 23 32.34 7.92 -17.45
CA ARG A 23 32.59 9.19 -16.75
C ARG A 23 31.92 10.26 -17.59
N GLU A 24 30.87 10.88 -17.08
CA GLU A 24 30.44 12.17 -17.58
C GLU A 24 30.58 13.22 -16.48
N ARG A 25 31.70 13.93 -16.60
CA ARG A 25 32.06 15.12 -15.85
C ARG A 25 31.37 16.28 -16.57
N VAL A 26 30.23 16.72 -16.07
CA VAL A 26 29.66 18.02 -16.48
C VAL A 26 30.17 19.09 -15.52
N ARG A 27 31.07 19.93 -16.03
CA ARG A 27 31.40 21.23 -15.44
C ARG A 27 30.34 22.22 -15.93
N GLY A 28 29.55 22.76 -15.00
CA GLY A 28 28.70 23.91 -15.23
C GLY A 28 29.03 24.98 -14.18
N THR A 29 29.82 25.96 -14.59
CA THR A 29 30.13 27.19 -13.86
C THR A 29 29.04 28.24 -14.12
N ALA A 30 28.72 29.00 -13.07
CA ALA A 30 28.28 30.41 -13.01
C ALA A 30 27.22 30.53 -11.90
N GLU A 31 27.60 31.00 -10.71
CA GLU A 31 27.53 32.42 -10.29
C GLU A 31 26.10 32.89 -10.02
N GLY A 32 25.87 33.31 -8.78
CA GLY A 32 24.56 33.77 -8.33
C GLY A 32 24.48 33.90 -6.82
N THR A 33 25.43 34.63 -6.25
CA THR A 33 25.52 35.04 -4.85
C THR A 33 24.27 35.80 -4.44
N SER A 34 23.53 35.34 -3.42
CA SER A 34 22.87 36.26 -2.50
C SER A 34 22.70 35.60 -1.14
N VAL A 35 23.27 36.27 -0.14
CA VAL A 35 23.27 35.92 1.27
C VAL A 35 22.40 36.96 1.96
N ALA A 36 21.43 36.53 2.74
CA ALA A 36 20.78 37.29 3.80
C ALA A 36 20.21 36.23 4.76
N PHE A 37 20.90 35.79 5.82
CA PHE A 37 21.32 36.52 7.02
C PHE A 37 20.24 37.45 7.55
N TRP A 38 19.38 36.94 8.43
CA TRP A 38 18.76 37.72 9.49
C TRP A 38 18.67 36.88 10.77
N ASN A 39 19.63 37.18 11.66
CA ASN A 39 19.59 37.02 13.12
C ASN A 39 18.27 37.63 13.66
N ARG A 40 17.54 37.00 14.58
CA ARG A 40 17.72 37.12 16.04
C ARG A 40 18.14 38.55 16.45
N ASP A 41 17.17 39.40 16.75
CA ASP A 41 17.12 40.08 18.04
C ASP A 41 15.76 40.72 18.27
N ASN A 42 15.45 40.81 19.56
CA ASN A 42 14.23 41.22 20.20
C ASN A 42 14.16 42.77 20.29
N ASP A 43 13.00 43.25 20.74
CA ASP A 43 12.81 44.48 21.52
C ASP A 43 12.53 45.85 20.85
N GLU A 44 11.44 46.44 21.37
CA GLU A 44 11.19 47.85 21.66
C GLU A 44 10.60 48.82 20.61
N ALA A 45 9.28 49.00 20.79
CA ALA A 45 8.69 50.19 21.41
C ALA A 45 8.18 51.37 20.55
N LYS A 46 6.96 51.77 20.95
CA LYS A 46 6.23 53.06 20.86
C LYS A 46 5.27 53.27 19.66
N VAL A 47 3.93 53.36 19.81
CA VAL A 47 2.99 54.12 20.72
C VAL A 47 2.34 55.27 19.94
N GLN A 48 1.02 55.47 20.17
CA GLN A 48 0.13 56.64 19.88
C GLN A 48 -0.71 56.54 18.58
N GLN A 49 -2.04 56.73 18.52
CA GLN A 49 -3.14 57.28 19.35
C GLN A 49 -4.47 56.76 18.71
N GLY A 50 -5.68 56.66 19.27
CA GLY A 50 -6.31 57.21 20.48
C GLY A 50 -7.46 58.19 20.16
N VAL A 51 -8.72 57.72 19.98
CA VAL A 51 -10.02 58.40 20.29
C VAL A 51 -11.20 57.49 19.86
N SER A 52 -11.87 56.81 20.80
CA SER A 52 -13.07 57.22 21.56
C SER A 52 -14.40 57.11 20.80
N SER A 53 -15.11 56.00 21.00
CA SER A 53 -16.57 56.03 21.13
C SER A 53 -17.04 54.79 21.91
N ARG A 54 -17.61 55.06 23.08
CA ARG A 54 -18.18 54.10 24.04
C ARG A 54 -19.58 53.68 23.59
N ALA A 55 -19.80 52.39 23.37
CA ALA A 55 -21.05 51.67 23.63
C ALA A 55 -20.80 50.14 23.57
N GLU A 56 -20.88 49.46 24.73
CA GLU A 56 -20.97 47.99 24.88
C GLU A 56 -22.44 47.51 24.67
N PRO A 57 -22.77 46.20 24.46
CA PRO A 57 -22.09 45.02 25.02
C PRO A 57 -21.96 43.74 24.13
N ALA A 58 -21.06 42.85 24.58
CA ALA A 58 -21.02 41.37 24.45
C ALA A 58 -20.95 40.69 23.05
N PRO A 59 -20.20 39.55 22.94
CA PRO A 59 -19.55 39.15 21.70
C PRO A 59 -20.50 38.42 20.73
N ALA A 60 -20.54 38.91 19.49
CA ALA A 60 -21.07 38.15 18.37
C ALA A 60 -20.11 36.98 18.08
N ARG A 61 -20.52 35.81 18.62
CA ARG A 61 -20.19 34.45 18.20
C ARG A 61 -19.33 34.36 16.94
N ALA A 62 -18.16 33.75 17.10
CA ALA A 62 -17.46 33.14 15.97
C ALA A 62 -18.46 32.29 15.16
N PRO A 63 -18.44 32.35 13.82
CA PRO A 63 -18.94 31.23 13.06
C PRO A 63 -17.97 30.06 13.31
N GLU A 64 -18.30 29.22 14.30
CA GLU A 64 -17.87 27.83 14.28
C GLU A 64 -18.31 27.28 12.93
N MET A 65 -17.35 27.13 12.03
CA MET A 65 -17.54 26.31 10.84
C MET A 65 -17.96 24.94 11.35
N PRO A 66 -19.11 24.39 10.92
CA PRO A 66 -19.45 23.02 11.26
C PRO A 66 -18.37 22.16 10.60
N ALA A 67 -17.47 21.60 11.41
CA ALA A 67 -16.63 20.50 10.98
C ALA A 67 -17.59 19.41 10.50
N THR A 68 -17.70 19.22 9.19
CA THR A 68 -18.47 18.15 8.59
C THR A 68 -18.03 16.82 9.20
N PRO A 69 -18.85 16.15 10.03
CA PRO A 69 -18.54 14.80 10.45
C PRO A 69 -19.19 13.89 9.41
N VAL A 70 -18.58 13.77 8.24
CA VAL A 70 -18.93 12.69 7.32
C VAL A 70 -17.69 11.89 7.02
N GLY A 71 -17.14 11.33 8.09
CA GLY A 71 -16.33 10.13 8.00
C GLY A 71 -17.23 8.99 7.59
N HIS A 72 -17.56 8.90 6.30
CA HIS A 72 -17.96 7.63 5.69
C HIS A 72 -16.67 6.80 5.54
N GLN A 73 -16.03 6.49 6.67
CA GLN A 73 -15.03 5.44 6.69
C GLN A 73 -15.76 4.19 6.18
N PRO A 74 -15.21 3.44 5.21
CA PRO A 74 -15.77 2.16 4.86
C PRO A 74 -15.78 1.33 6.14
N ALA A 75 -16.95 1.25 6.77
CA ALA A 75 -17.13 0.54 8.00
C ALA A 75 -16.96 -0.93 7.61
N VAL A 76 -15.77 -1.44 7.87
CA VAL A 76 -15.50 -2.87 7.80
C VAL A 76 -16.51 -3.52 8.74
N ARG A 77 -17.53 -4.15 8.17
CA ARG A 77 -18.66 -4.69 8.93
C ARG A 77 -18.35 -6.06 9.52
N GLN A 78 -17.34 -6.73 8.97
CA GLN A 78 -16.97 -8.09 9.30
C GLN A 78 -15.46 -8.12 9.55
N LEU A 79 -15.06 -8.58 10.73
CA LEU A 79 -13.67 -8.71 11.13
C LEU A 79 -13.44 -10.13 11.64
N LEU A 80 -12.49 -10.84 11.03
CA LEU A 80 -11.90 -12.03 11.64
C LEU A 80 -10.71 -11.60 12.48
N GLY A 81 -10.70 -12.03 13.75
CA GLY A 81 -9.67 -11.69 14.73
C GLY A 81 -8.47 -12.64 14.70
N ARG A 82 -7.32 -12.15 15.19
CA ARG A 82 -5.95 -12.68 15.03
C ARG A 82 -5.76 -14.15 15.42
N GLU A 83 -6.61 -14.66 16.32
CA GLU A 83 -6.56 -16.04 16.83
C GLU A 83 -7.65 -16.95 16.25
N THR A 84 -8.32 -16.51 15.17
CA THR A 84 -9.36 -17.28 14.51
C THR A 84 -8.72 -18.14 13.43
N THR A 85 -8.96 -19.45 13.50
CA THR A 85 -8.68 -20.37 12.38
C THR A 85 -10.00 -20.77 11.75
N VAL A 86 -10.16 -20.51 10.46
CA VAL A 86 -11.35 -20.94 9.72
C VAL A 86 -10.98 -21.90 8.63
N THR A 87 -11.68 -23.03 8.58
CA THR A 87 -11.51 -24.06 7.57
C THR A 87 -12.82 -24.31 6.84
N GLY A 88 -12.79 -24.31 5.51
CA GLY A 88 -13.94 -24.62 4.67
C GLY A 88 -14.26 -23.53 3.65
N LYS A 89 -15.56 -23.29 3.42
CA LYS A 89 -16.03 -22.31 2.44
C LYS A 89 -16.71 -21.14 3.13
N LEU A 90 -16.18 -19.95 2.89
CA LEU A 90 -16.69 -18.69 3.43
C LEU A 90 -17.27 -17.83 2.32
N SER A 91 -18.37 -17.15 2.61
CA SER A 91 -18.99 -16.21 1.68
C SER A 91 -19.35 -14.92 2.43
N PHE A 92 -18.78 -13.82 1.96
CA PHE A 92 -18.93 -12.48 2.51
C PHE A 92 -19.67 -11.61 1.49
N ASN A 93 -20.72 -10.94 1.95
CA ASN A 93 -21.55 -10.02 1.17
C ASN A 93 -21.36 -8.55 1.58
N ALA A 94 -20.31 -8.28 2.35
CA ALA A 94 -20.00 -7.00 2.94
C ALA A 94 -18.47 -6.81 2.95
N PRO A 95 -17.97 -5.57 3.11
CA PRO A 95 -16.55 -5.34 3.28
C PRO A 95 -16.03 -6.06 4.54
N THR A 96 -15.10 -6.98 4.32
CA THR A 96 -14.55 -7.87 5.35
C THR A 96 -13.06 -7.66 5.51
N ARG A 97 -12.61 -7.64 6.75
CA ARG A 97 -11.19 -7.69 7.11
C ARG A 97 -10.86 -9.01 7.79
N ILE A 98 -9.74 -9.61 7.39
CA ILE A 98 -9.28 -10.88 7.91
C ILE A 98 -7.89 -10.68 8.52
N ASP A 99 -7.81 -10.71 9.84
CA ASP A 99 -6.56 -10.82 10.59
C ASP A 99 -6.60 -12.20 11.25
N GLY A 100 -6.05 -13.26 10.65
CA GLY A 100 -6.14 -14.63 11.19
C GLY A 100 -5.73 -15.69 10.17
N VAL A 101 -5.94 -16.98 10.49
CA VAL A 101 -5.58 -18.10 9.60
C VAL A 101 -6.83 -18.63 8.90
N LEU A 102 -6.81 -18.68 7.57
CA LEU A 102 -7.91 -19.16 6.77
C LEU A 102 -7.41 -20.24 5.81
N ASN A 103 -7.99 -21.43 5.90
CA ASN A 103 -7.73 -22.55 4.99
C ASN A 103 -9.00 -22.89 4.21
N GLY A 104 -9.04 -22.66 2.90
CA GLY A 104 -10.15 -23.08 2.05
C GLY A 104 -10.56 -22.07 0.98
N GLU A 105 -11.86 -22.00 0.69
CA GLU A 105 -12.40 -21.12 -0.36
C GLU A 105 -13.05 -19.88 0.26
N VAL A 106 -12.58 -18.70 -0.11
CA VAL A 106 -13.16 -17.41 0.30
C VAL A 106 -13.85 -16.78 -0.89
N ARG A 107 -15.12 -16.43 -0.74
CA ARG A 107 -15.85 -15.58 -1.69
C ARG A 107 -16.23 -14.29 -1.03
N ALA A 108 -15.80 -13.16 -1.58
CA ALA A 108 -16.21 -11.83 -1.17
C ALA A 108 -16.87 -11.12 -2.36
N SER A 109 -18.11 -10.68 -2.19
CA SER A 109 -18.82 -9.92 -3.23
C SER A 109 -18.36 -8.46 -3.33
N ASP A 110 -17.59 -7.97 -2.36
CA ASP A 110 -17.17 -6.57 -2.22
C ASP A 110 -15.65 -6.48 -1.95
N LEU A 111 -15.24 -5.56 -1.05
CA LEU A 111 -13.87 -5.34 -0.63
C LEU A 111 -13.44 -6.38 0.41
N LEU A 112 -12.35 -7.08 0.12
CA LEU A 112 -11.68 -7.98 1.04
C LEU A 112 -10.32 -7.43 1.44
N VAL A 113 -10.11 -7.23 2.73
CA VAL A 113 -8.84 -6.77 3.30
C VAL A 113 -8.20 -7.91 4.08
N ILE A 114 -6.99 -8.31 3.70
CA ILE A 114 -6.17 -9.25 4.46
C ILE A 114 -5.19 -8.41 5.28
N GLY A 115 -5.32 -8.46 6.60
CA GLY A 115 -4.44 -7.76 7.52
C GLY A 115 -3.03 -8.36 7.55
N GLU A 116 -2.11 -7.69 8.23
CA GLU A 116 -0.68 -8.08 8.29
C GLU A 116 -0.46 -9.46 8.93
N GLU A 117 -1.29 -9.82 9.91
CA GLU A 117 -1.29 -11.15 10.54
C GLU A 117 -2.18 -12.17 9.82
N GLY A 118 -2.85 -11.75 8.74
CA GLY A 118 -3.67 -12.60 7.91
C GLY A 118 -2.82 -13.60 7.14
N LYS A 119 -3.13 -14.90 7.30
CA LYS A 119 -2.59 -15.99 6.50
C LYS A 119 -3.75 -16.71 5.81
N VAL A 120 -3.78 -16.63 4.49
CA VAL A 120 -4.82 -17.29 3.70
C VAL A 120 -4.18 -18.36 2.83
N ASP A 121 -4.62 -19.59 2.99
CA ASP A 121 -4.25 -20.73 2.16
C ASP A 121 -5.49 -21.25 1.42
N GLY A 122 -5.46 -21.22 0.09
CA GLY A 122 -6.53 -21.75 -0.76
C GLY A 122 -6.97 -20.80 -1.86
N ALA A 123 -8.26 -20.81 -2.18
CA ALA A 123 -8.83 -20.07 -3.31
C ALA A 123 -9.59 -18.84 -2.83
N VAL A 124 -9.13 -17.65 -3.22
CA VAL A 124 -9.74 -16.36 -2.85
C VAL A 124 -10.42 -15.75 -4.07
N ARG A 125 -11.71 -15.44 -3.96
CA ARG A 125 -12.49 -14.74 -4.98
C ARG A 125 -13.03 -13.46 -4.40
N ALA A 126 -12.67 -12.31 -4.97
CA ALA A 126 -13.14 -11.01 -4.48
C ALA A 126 -13.37 -10.02 -5.64
N ARG A 127 -14.16 -8.96 -5.42
CA ARG A 127 -14.22 -7.85 -6.39
C ARG A 127 -13.05 -6.90 -6.24
N GLN A 128 -12.73 -6.55 -5.00
CA GLN A 128 -11.57 -5.76 -4.64
C GLN A 128 -10.81 -6.48 -3.55
N LEU A 129 -9.48 -6.51 -3.66
CA LEU A 129 -8.61 -7.20 -2.72
C LEU A 129 -7.51 -6.25 -2.25
N LEU A 130 -7.31 -6.15 -0.95
CA LEU A 130 -6.14 -5.50 -0.35
C LEU A 130 -5.36 -6.52 0.48
N VAL A 131 -4.11 -6.77 0.13
CA VAL A 131 -3.25 -7.76 0.80
C VAL A 131 -2.14 -7.07 1.59
N LEU A 132 -2.20 -7.14 2.92
CA LEU A 132 -1.14 -6.66 3.82
C LEU A 132 -0.37 -7.81 4.49
N GLY A 133 -0.95 -9.02 4.50
CA GLY A 133 -0.36 -10.23 5.11
C GLY A 133 0.16 -11.23 4.08
N GLU A 134 -0.05 -12.52 4.35
CA GLU A 134 0.43 -13.62 3.52
C GLU A 134 -0.73 -14.39 2.87
N VAL A 135 -0.65 -14.58 1.55
CA VAL A 135 -1.63 -15.33 0.77
C VAL A 135 -0.93 -16.40 -0.02
N ARG A 136 -1.42 -17.63 0.07
CA ARG A 136 -0.92 -18.80 -0.64
C ARG A 136 -2.07 -19.45 -1.41
N GLY A 137 -1.91 -19.60 -2.72
CA GLY A 137 -2.88 -20.30 -3.57
C GLY A 137 -3.37 -19.49 -4.77
N GLU A 138 -4.65 -19.64 -5.10
CA GLU A 138 -5.26 -19.00 -6.28
C GLU A 138 -6.07 -17.78 -5.86
N VAL A 139 -5.75 -16.63 -6.42
CA VAL A 139 -6.41 -15.36 -6.12
C VAL A 139 -7.08 -14.83 -7.37
N LEU A 140 -8.40 -14.75 -7.37
CA LEU A 140 -9.22 -14.28 -8.49
C LEU A 140 -9.93 -13.00 -8.08
N VAL A 141 -9.53 -11.88 -8.70
CA VAL A 141 -10.05 -10.55 -8.42
C VAL A 141 -10.75 -10.01 -9.67
N GLU A 142 -12.05 -9.72 -9.57
CA GLU A 142 -12.82 -9.22 -10.72
C GLU A 142 -12.47 -7.77 -11.11
N GLY A 143 -11.99 -6.98 -10.15
CA GLY A 143 -11.60 -5.59 -10.32
C GLY A 143 -10.15 -5.33 -9.95
N ARG A 144 -9.96 -4.55 -8.88
CA ARG A 144 -8.65 -4.06 -8.43
C ARG A 144 -8.07 -4.91 -7.32
N ALA A 145 -6.86 -5.41 -7.53
CA ALA A 145 -6.04 -6.06 -6.52
C ALA A 145 -4.93 -5.09 -6.08
N GLU A 146 -4.81 -4.89 -4.78
CA GLU A 146 -3.81 -4.03 -4.16
C GLU A 146 -2.98 -4.87 -3.19
N ILE A 147 -1.66 -4.85 -3.36
CA ILE A 147 -0.71 -5.50 -2.46
C ILE A 147 0.02 -4.39 -1.73
N GLY A 148 -0.16 -4.31 -0.41
CA GLY A 148 0.50 -3.32 0.42
C GLY A 148 1.94 -3.67 0.72
N ALA A 149 2.65 -2.75 1.40
CA ALA A 149 4.10 -2.84 1.61
C ALA A 149 4.57 -4.13 2.32
N SER A 150 3.77 -4.72 3.20
CA SER A 150 4.08 -5.98 3.91
C SER A 150 3.47 -7.22 3.24
N GLY A 151 2.73 -7.04 2.14
CA GLY A 151 1.96 -8.09 1.49
C GLY A 151 2.85 -9.10 0.78
N ARG A 152 2.61 -10.39 1.04
CA ARG A 152 3.28 -11.52 0.40
C ARG A 152 2.25 -12.41 -0.28
N LEU A 153 2.35 -12.56 -1.59
CA LEU A 153 1.48 -13.42 -2.37
C LEU A 153 2.30 -14.53 -3.03
N PHE A 154 1.96 -15.77 -2.75
CA PHE A 154 2.59 -16.97 -3.30
C PHE A 154 1.54 -17.78 -4.09
N GLY A 155 1.68 -17.86 -5.40
CA GLY A 155 0.78 -18.65 -6.25
C GLY A 155 0.27 -17.90 -7.48
N SER A 156 -0.98 -18.16 -7.86
CA SER A 156 -1.55 -17.66 -9.11
C SER A 156 -2.53 -16.52 -8.83
N ILE A 157 -2.27 -15.32 -9.36
CA ILE A 157 -3.18 -14.17 -9.25
C ILE A 157 -3.78 -13.81 -10.61
N GLN A 158 -5.10 -13.67 -10.66
CA GLN A 158 -5.84 -13.13 -11.80
C GLN A 158 -6.56 -11.86 -11.38
N SER A 159 -6.30 -10.75 -12.08
CA SER A 159 -6.95 -9.46 -11.79
C SER A 159 -7.07 -8.59 -13.05
N LYS A 160 -7.97 -7.60 -13.03
CA LYS A 160 -8.02 -6.58 -14.09
C LYS A 160 -6.97 -5.51 -13.87
N ASP A 161 -6.90 -5.01 -12.65
CA ASP A 161 -5.92 -4.01 -12.21
C ASP A 161 -5.14 -4.55 -11.03
N LEU A 162 -3.81 -4.50 -11.11
CA LEU A 162 -2.91 -4.87 -10.03
C LEU A 162 -2.06 -3.67 -9.61
N VAL A 163 -2.09 -3.34 -8.32
CA VAL A 163 -1.26 -2.31 -7.70
C VAL A 163 -0.37 -2.97 -6.66
N VAL A 164 0.92 -2.75 -6.77
CA VAL A 164 1.92 -3.32 -5.87
C VAL A 164 2.67 -2.17 -5.20
N GLN A 165 2.64 -2.11 -3.87
CA GLN A 165 3.39 -1.13 -3.10
C GLN A 165 4.85 -1.55 -2.90
N ALA A 166 5.71 -0.58 -2.60
CA ALA A 166 7.11 -0.83 -2.30
C ALA A 166 7.26 -1.73 -1.06
N GLY A 167 7.98 -2.85 -1.19
CA GLY A 167 8.17 -3.84 -0.12
C GLY A 167 7.33 -5.11 -0.29
N ALA A 168 6.30 -5.07 -1.14
CA ALA A 168 5.47 -6.23 -1.44
C ALA A 168 6.28 -7.32 -2.16
N VAL A 169 5.95 -8.59 -1.85
CA VAL A 169 6.52 -9.77 -2.52
C VAL A 169 5.40 -10.49 -3.23
N LEU A 170 5.56 -10.69 -4.54
CA LEU A 170 4.67 -11.53 -5.34
C LEU A 170 5.54 -12.59 -6.01
N GLU A 171 5.26 -13.85 -5.72
CA GLU A 171 5.95 -15.00 -6.28
C GLU A 171 4.94 -15.98 -6.89
N GLY A 172 5.02 -16.18 -8.20
CA GLY A 172 4.17 -17.11 -8.94
C GLY A 172 3.64 -16.53 -10.25
N ASP A 173 2.49 -17.02 -10.70
CA ASP A 173 1.92 -16.69 -11.99
C ASP A 173 0.94 -15.51 -11.85
N CYS A 174 1.14 -14.44 -12.61
CA CYS A 174 0.25 -13.29 -12.58
C CYS A 174 -0.38 -13.08 -13.96
N LYS A 175 -1.71 -13.06 -13.99
CA LYS A 175 -2.52 -12.79 -15.19
C LYS A 175 -3.29 -11.50 -14.95
N ILE A 176 -2.76 -10.43 -15.52
CA ILE A 176 -3.36 -9.10 -15.49
C ILE A 176 -3.98 -8.87 -16.86
N GLY A 177 -5.27 -8.58 -16.89
CA GLY A 177 -6.02 -8.40 -18.13
C GLY A 177 -7.33 -9.17 -18.10
N GLY A 178 -8.44 -8.44 -18.15
CA GLY A 178 -9.74 -9.03 -18.45
C GLY A 178 -9.96 -9.10 -19.96
N PRO A 179 -10.69 -10.09 -20.49
CA PRO A 179 -11.20 -10.02 -21.85
C PRO A 179 -12.05 -8.75 -21.99
N ALA A 180 -11.88 -8.08 -23.13
CA ALA A 180 -12.57 -6.86 -23.53
C ALA A 180 -14.10 -6.96 -23.40
#